data_AF-A0A947YTK0-F1
#
_entry.id   AF-A0A947YTK0-F1
#
_cell.length_a   1.000
_cell.length_b   1.000
_cell.length_c   1.000
_cell.angle_alpha   90.00
_cell.angle_beta   90.00
_cell.angle_gamma   90.00
#
_symmetry.space_group_name_H-M   'P 1'
#
loop_
_entity.id
_entity.type
_entity.pdbx_description
1 polymer ?
#
loop_
_entity_poly.entity_id
_entity_poly.type
_entity_poly.pdbx_seq_one_letter_code
_entity_poly.pdbx_strand_id
1 'polypeptide(L)' 'MKPFNEKLTIKTSKYLSLVLRHKPELIGLILTTDGWASIEELIEKFLKVLED' A
#
# COMPACT_ATOMS: atom_id res chain seq x y z
N MET A 1 5.38 -21.96 -7.48
CA MET A 1 4.74 -21.21 -6.37
C MET A 1 5.85 -20.54 -5.57
N LYS A 2 5.83 -19.21 -5.38
CA LYS A 2 6.81 -18.57 -4.50
C LYS A 2 6.56 -19.06 -3.06
N PRO A 3 7.60 -19.39 -2.28
CA PRO A 3 7.42 -19.79 -0.89
C PRO A 3 6.79 -18.64 -0.10
N PHE A 4 5.82 -18.97 0.75
CA PHE A 4 5.20 -17.99 1.63
C PHE A 4 6.24 -17.41 2.58
N ASN A 5 6.38 -16.07 2.58
CA ASN A 5 7.28 -15.36 3.48
C ASN A 5 6.46 -14.58 4.51
N GLU A 6 6.23 -15.19 5.67
CA GLU A 6 5.43 -14.63 6.75
C GLU A 6 5.93 -13.25 7.21
N LYS A 7 7.25 -13.10 7.36
CA LYS A 7 7.85 -11.83 7.80
C LYS A 7 7.59 -10.70 6.80
N LEU A 8 7.64 -11.00 5.50
CA LEU A 8 7.32 -10.03 4.46
C LEU A 8 5.84 -9.67 4.49
N THR A 9 4.94 -10.66 4.57
CA THR A 9 3.49 -10.46 4.65
C THR A 9 3.10 -9.57 5.83
N ILE A 10 3.66 -9.81 7.01
CA ILE A 10 3.39 -8.99 8.20
C ILE A 10 3.86 -7.54 7.99
N LYS A 11 5.05 -7.33 7.42
CA LYS A 11 5.57 -5.99 7.14
C LYS A 11 4.69 -5.26 6.12
N THR A 12 4.33 -5.91 5.02
CA THR A 12 3.47 -5.32 3.99
C THR A 12 2.10 -4.96 4.55
N SER A 13 1.47 -5.84 5.35
CA SER A 13 0.17 -5.56 5.97
C SER A 13 0.20 -4.38 6.95
N LYS A 14 1.27 -4.27 7.76
CA LYS A 14 1.47 -3.11 8.65
C LYS A 14 1.65 -1.82 7.87
N TYR A 15 2.46 -1.84 6.80
CA TYR A 15 2.70 -0.67 5.97
C TYR A 15 1.43 -0.25 5.22
N LEU A 16 0.69 -1.20 4.66
CA LEU A 16 -0.61 -0.95 4.02
C LEU A 16 -1.60 -0.30 4.97
N SER A 17 -1.70 -0.79 6.20
CA SER A 17 -2.57 -0.21 7.22
C SER A 17 -2.19 1.23 7.56
N LEU A 18 -0.88 1.53 7.65
CA LEU A 18 -0.37 2.88 7.89
C LEU A 18 -0.76 3.84 6.76
N VAL A 19 -0.53 3.42 5.51
CA VAL A 19 -0.81 4.24 4.34
C VAL A 19 -2.30 4.53 4.22
N LEU A 20 -3.15 3.51 4.28
CA LEU A 20 -4.60 3.68 4.07
C LEU A 20 -5.31 4.46 5.18
N ARG A 21 -4.82 4.42 6.42
CA ARG A 21 -5.52 5.01 7.57
C ARG A 21 -4.89 6.28 8.10
N HIS A 22 -3.61 6.51 7.85
CA HIS A 22 -2.89 7.59 8.50
C HIS A 22 -2.09 8.47 7.53
N LYS A 23 -1.48 7.87 6.50
CA LYS A 23 -0.51 8.58 5.65
C LYS A 23 -0.55 8.14 4.18
N PRO A 24 -1.65 8.41 3.45
CA PRO A 24 -1.75 8.06 2.03
C PRO A 24 -0.67 8.76 1.17
N GLU A 25 -0.17 9.90 1.62
CA GLU A 25 0.88 10.68 0.96
C GLU A 25 2.24 9.96 0.87
N LEU A 26 2.51 8.95 1.71
CA LEU A 26 3.78 8.20 1.70
C LEU A 26 4.03 7.45 0.40
N ILE A 27 2.95 7.03 -0.27
CA ILE A 27 3.03 6.37 -1.58
C ILE A 27 2.51 7.30 -2.70
N GLY A 28 2.23 8.56 -2.37
CA GLY A 28 1.58 9.51 -3.29
C GLY A 28 0.17 9.09 -3.70
N LEU A 29 -0.57 8.42 -2.81
CA LEU A 29 -1.98 8.08 -3.03
C LEU A 29 -2.85 9.29 -2.71
N ILE A 30 -3.72 9.66 -3.64
CA ILE A 30 -4.67 10.75 -3.43
C ILE A 30 -6.04 10.15 -3.10
N LEU A 31 -6.56 10.46 -1.93
CA LEU A 31 -7.92 10.09 -1.56
C LEU A 31 -8.90 11.10 -2.16
N THR A 32 -10.06 10.61 -2.58
CA THR A 32 -11.19 11.47 -2.95
C THR A 32 -11.73 12.20 -1.71
N THR A 33 -12.60 13.19 -1.92
CA THR A 33 -13.24 13.97 -0.83
C THR A 33 -13.93 13.09 0.22
N ASP A 34 -14.44 11.93 -0.20
CA ASP A 34 -15.10 10.94 0.65
C ASP A 34 -14.13 9.92 1.28
N GLY A 35 -12.81 10.06 1.05
CA GLY A 35 -11.78 9.20 1.62
C GLY A 35 -11.53 7.89 0.86
N TRP A 36 -12.05 7.75 -0.36
CA TRP A 36 -11.84 6.55 -1.18
C TRP A 36 -10.60 6.67 -2.07
N ALA A 37 -10.03 5.53 -2.45
CA ALA A 37 -8.96 5.43 -3.43
C ALA A 37 -9.30 4.36 -4.47
N SER A 38 -8.77 4.51 -5.69
CA SER A 38 -8.81 3.43 -6.66
C SER A 38 -7.91 2.27 -6.22
N ILE A 39 -8.42 1.03 -6.34
CA ILE A 39 -7.62 -0.17 -6.05
C ILE A 39 -6.46 -0.30 -7.04
N GLU A 40 -6.67 0.06 -8.30
CA GLU A 40 -5.64 0.01 -9.34
C GLU A 40 -4.49 0.97 -9.01
N GLU A 41 -4.84 2.21 -8.63
CA GLU A 41 -3.84 3.21 -8.20
C GLU A 41 -3.12 2.78 -6.94
N LEU A 42 -3.83 2.25 -5.94
CA LEU A 42 -3.24 1.72 -4.72
C LEU A 42 -2.18 0.65 -5.03
N ILE A 43 -2.52 -0.33 -5.87
CA ILE A 43 -1.61 -1.41 -6.25
C ILE A 43 -0.40 -0.86 -7.02
N GLU A 44 -0.61 -0.01 -8.01
CA GLU A 44 0.46 0.58 -8.82
C GLU A 44 1.47 1.34 -7.95
N LYS A 45 0.97 2.23 -7.07
CA LYS A 45 1.82 3.01 -6.16
C LYS A 45 2.55 2.13 -5.15
N PHE A 46 1.89 1.10 -4.61
CA PHE A 46 2.53 0.17 -3.68
C PHE A 46 3.65 -0.63 -4.33
N LEU A 47 3.42 -1.14 -5.55
CA LEU A 47 4.43 -1.90 -6.28
C LEU A 47 5.63 -1.02 -6.61
N LYS A 48 5.39 0.23 -7.04
CA LYS A 48 6.45 1.20 -7.32
C LYS A 48 7.35 1.43 -6.10
N VAL A 49 6.77 1.60 -4.91
CA VAL A 49 7.52 1.79 -3.65
C VAL A 49 8.28 0.55 -3.20
N LEU A 50 7.91 -0.65 -3.66
CA LEU A 50 8.62 -1.89 -3.34
C LEU A 50 9.75 -2.21 -4.33
N GLU A 51 9.80 -1.53 -5.48
CA GLU A 51 10.86 -1.66 -6.48
C GLU A 51 12.03 -0.71 -6.23
N ASP A 52 11.80 0.40 -5.49
CA ASP A 52 12.81 1.31 -4.92
C ASP A 52 13.32 0.82 -3.54
#